data_AF-A0A067EGG7-F1
#
_entry.id   AF-A0A067EGG7-F1
#
_cell.length_a   1.000
_cell.length_b   1.000
_cell.length_c   1.000
_cell.angle_alpha   90.00
_cell.angle_beta   90.00
_cell.angle_gamma   90.00
#
_symmetry.space_group_name_H-M   'P 1'
#
loop_
_entity.id
_entity.type
_entity.pdbx_description
1 polymer ?
#
loop_
_entity_poly.entity_id
_entity_poly.type
_entity_poly.pdbx_seq_one_letter_code
_entity_poly.pdbx_strand_id
1 'polypeptide(L)'
;MESGTGAGIQRRAIFKEDSWFSQFRNGSNPWMARYVYALIFLVANLLAWVVRDYSSAALTEMEKLKNCQGGHHCLGAQGVLRVSLGCFVFYIIMFLLTAGTSKLHGTRDLWHSGWWSAKIVLWIALTIIPFLLPSSFIQLYGEIAHFGAGVFLLIQLISVISFITWLNDCCLSEKNAERCHIHVMLIATVAYIICIVGIIMMYIWYTPDPTCLLNIFFITWTLVLLQLMTSVSLHPKINSGFLAPGLMGLYIIFLCWCAIRSEPAGETCNRKAEASNKTDWLTIISFVVALLAIVIATFSTGIDSQCFQLRKSESPAEDDVPYGYGFFHFVFATGAMYFAMLLIGWNTHHTIRKWTIDVGWTSTWVRIVNEWLAVCVYLWMLVAPVILKSSRAAEPV
;
A
#
# COMPACT_ATOMS: atom_id res chain seq x y z
N MET A 1 48.71 20.97 7.81
CA MET A 1 47.37 20.70 8.36
C MET A 1 46.40 21.60 7.62
N GLU A 2 46.03 21.20 6.39
CA GLU A 2 45.01 21.84 5.52
C GLU A 2 45.05 21.09 4.17
N SER A 3 44.41 19.92 4.10
CA SER A 3 44.24 19.20 2.82
C SER A 3 42.92 18.41 2.72
N GLY A 4 42.03 18.52 3.72
CA GLY A 4 40.78 17.74 3.78
C GLY A 4 39.53 18.43 3.25
N THR A 5 39.54 19.75 3.09
CA THR A 5 38.33 20.55 2.80
C THR A 5 38.05 20.74 1.30
N GLY A 6 39.05 20.56 0.42
CA GLY A 6 38.90 20.76 -1.03
C GLY A 6 38.17 19.62 -1.75
N ALA A 7 38.41 18.37 -1.36
CA ALA A 7 37.88 17.20 -2.07
C ALA A 7 36.36 17.02 -1.91
N GLY A 8 35.81 17.36 -0.74
CA GLY A 8 34.37 17.26 -0.47
C GLY A 8 33.54 18.33 -1.20
N ILE A 9 34.06 19.55 -1.29
CA ILE A 9 33.39 20.68 -1.97
C ILE A 9 33.43 20.50 -3.49
N GLN A 10 34.56 20.03 -4.03
CA GLN A 10 34.72 19.76 -5.46
C GLN A 10 33.85 18.59 -5.94
N ARG A 11 33.68 17.53 -5.14
CA ARG A 11 32.81 16.40 -5.47
C ARG A 11 31.31 16.76 -5.39
N ARG A 12 30.92 17.67 -4.49
CA ARG A 12 29.55 18.21 -4.39
C ARG A 12 29.22 19.18 -5.54
N ALA A 13 30.22 19.85 -6.10
CA ALA A 13 30.07 20.70 -7.29
C ALA A 13 29.91 19.86 -8.58
N ILE A 14 30.69 18.79 -8.76
CA ILE A 14 30.61 17.90 -9.94
C ILE A 14 29.24 17.21 -10.04
N PHE A 15 28.65 16.80 -8.92
CA PHE A 15 27.31 16.20 -8.89
C PHE A 15 26.16 17.14 -9.31
N LYS A 16 26.41 18.47 -9.33
CA LYS A 16 25.38 19.47 -9.63
C LYS A 16 25.31 19.86 -11.11
N GLU A 17 26.35 19.52 -11.90
CA GLU A 17 26.45 19.86 -13.34
C GLU A 17 26.13 18.70 -14.28
N ASP A 18 26.06 17.47 -13.78
CA ASP A 18 25.77 16.30 -14.61
C ASP A 18 24.28 16.23 -14.97
N SER A 19 23.98 16.20 -16.28
CA SER A 19 22.64 15.97 -16.83
C SER A 19 21.99 14.74 -16.20
N TRP A 20 20.67 14.78 -15.94
CA TRP A 20 19.89 13.66 -15.40
C TRP A 20 20.21 12.31 -16.09
N PHE A 21 20.53 12.36 -17.39
CA PHE A 21 20.88 11.18 -18.19
C PHE A 21 22.29 10.60 -17.88
N SER A 22 23.29 11.43 -17.56
CA SER A 22 24.62 10.94 -17.14
C SER A 22 24.57 10.37 -15.72
N GLN A 23 23.77 10.97 -14.83
CA GLN A 23 23.50 10.43 -13.50
C GLN A 23 22.76 9.09 -13.56
N PHE A 24 21.79 8.95 -14.47
CA PHE A 24 21.08 7.68 -14.69
C PHE A 24 21.98 6.59 -15.26
N ARG A 25 22.93 6.93 -16.13
CA ARG A 25 23.80 5.94 -16.78
C ARG A 25 24.99 5.50 -15.92
N ASN A 26 25.61 6.42 -15.17
CA ASN A 26 26.88 6.17 -14.48
C ASN A 26 26.86 6.45 -12.96
N GLY A 27 25.83 7.10 -12.41
CA GLY A 27 25.77 7.49 -11.00
C GLY A 27 25.00 6.50 -10.12
N SER A 28 25.60 6.05 -9.00
CA SER A 28 24.90 5.33 -7.93
C SER A 28 24.17 6.36 -7.05
N ASN A 29 22.85 6.47 -7.17
CA ASN A 29 22.05 7.33 -6.30
C ASN A 29 20.79 6.61 -5.78
N PRO A 30 20.77 6.18 -4.49
CA PRO A 30 19.64 5.45 -3.93
C PRO A 30 18.36 6.29 -3.79
N TRP A 31 18.50 7.62 -3.64
CA TRP A 31 17.35 8.53 -3.61
C TRP A 31 16.64 8.63 -4.95
N MET A 32 17.38 8.54 -6.05
CA MET A 32 16.81 8.45 -7.40
C MET A 32 16.26 7.05 -7.68
N ALA A 33 16.97 6.01 -7.24
CA ALA A 33 16.63 4.62 -7.52
C ALA A 33 15.21 4.25 -7.09
N ARG A 34 14.77 4.66 -5.90
CA ARG A 34 13.40 4.43 -5.42
C ARG A 34 12.32 4.96 -6.36
N TYR A 35 12.53 6.11 -6.99
CA TYR A 35 11.55 6.70 -7.91
C TYR A 35 11.54 5.96 -9.25
N VAL A 36 12.69 5.47 -9.71
CA VAL A 36 12.77 4.64 -10.91
C VAL A 36 12.05 3.32 -10.69
N TYR A 37 12.22 2.66 -9.54
CA TYR A 37 11.44 1.47 -9.20
C TYR A 37 9.94 1.79 -9.08
N ALA A 38 9.56 2.89 -8.43
CA ALA A 38 8.16 3.34 -8.39
C ALA A 38 7.56 3.53 -9.79
N LEU A 39 8.34 4.09 -10.73
CA LEU A 39 7.93 4.26 -12.12
C LEU A 39 7.79 2.91 -12.84
N ILE A 40 8.73 1.97 -12.66
CA ILE A 40 8.63 0.61 -13.20
C ILE A 40 7.35 -0.07 -12.71
N PHE A 41 7.05 0.07 -11.42
CA PHE A 41 5.82 -0.47 -10.82
C PHE A 41 4.56 0.18 -11.40
N LEU A 42 4.54 1.52 -11.54
CA LEU A 42 3.44 2.24 -12.21
C LEU A 42 3.22 1.75 -13.63
N VAL A 43 4.29 1.58 -14.42
CA VAL A 43 4.20 1.06 -15.79
C VAL A 43 3.64 -0.37 -15.78
N ALA A 44 4.07 -1.24 -14.86
CA ALA A 44 3.50 -2.58 -14.73
C ALA A 44 1.99 -2.55 -14.40
N ASN A 45 1.54 -1.63 -13.54
CA ASN A 45 0.13 -1.44 -13.22
C ASN A 45 -0.67 -0.97 -14.45
N LEU A 46 -0.14 -0.01 -15.21
CA LEU A 46 -0.76 0.47 -16.44
C LEU A 46 -0.81 -0.62 -17.52
N LEU A 47 0.25 -1.42 -17.66
CA LEU A 47 0.28 -2.57 -18.58
C LEU A 47 -0.76 -3.61 -18.17
N ALA A 48 -0.86 -3.95 -16.88
CA ALA A 48 -1.86 -4.89 -16.38
C ALA A 48 -3.29 -4.38 -16.64
N TRP A 49 -3.54 -3.09 -16.43
CA TRP A 49 -4.81 -2.47 -16.76
C TRP A 49 -5.13 -2.52 -18.26
N VAL A 50 -4.17 -2.16 -19.12
CA VAL A 50 -4.35 -2.22 -20.58
C VAL A 50 -4.67 -3.65 -21.03
N VAL A 51 -3.92 -4.63 -20.51
CA VAL A 51 -4.16 -6.05 -20.79
C VAL A 51 -5.56 -6.47 -20.31
N ARG A 52 -6.00 -6.02 -19.13
CA ARG A 52 -7.33 -6.36 -18.60
C ARG A 52 -8.46 -5.84 -19.50
N ASP A 53 -8.45 -4.55 -19.81
CA ASP A 53 -9.58 -3.86 -20.46
C ASP A 53 -9.55 -3.97 -22.00
N TYR A 54 -8.39 -4.25 -22.59
CA TYR A 54 -8.17 -4.31 -24.05
C TYR A 54 -7.59 -5.65 -24.55
N SER A 55 -7.62 -6.71 -23.72
CA SER A 55 -7.10 -8.06 -24.06
C SER A 55 -7.57 -8.60 -25.42
N SER A 56 -8.82 -8.36 -25.83
CA SER A 56 -9.34 -8.85 -27.12
C SER A 56 -8.64 -8.26 -28.34
N ALA A 57 -8.09 -7.04 -28.23
CA ALA A 57 -7.29 -6.42 -29.28
C ALA A 57 -5.79 -6.70 -29.11
N ALA A 58 -5.32 -6.87 -27.87
CA ALA A 58 -3.90 -7.02 -27.56
C ALA A 58 -3.38 -8.47 -27.66
N LEU A 59 -4.26 -9.49 -27.57
CA LEU A 59 -3.86 -10.90 -27.42
C LEU A 59 -4.58 -11.83 -28.40
N THR A 60 -4.73 -11.42 -29.66
CA THR A 60 -5.34 -12.22 -30.75
C THR A 60 -4.65 -13.58 -30.96
N GLU A 61 -3.36 -13.71 -30.64
CA GLU A 61 -2.60 -14.97 -30.74
C GLU A 61 -2.83 -15.93 -29.55
N MET A 62 -3.44 -15.48 -28.45
CA MET A 62 -3.64 -16.31 -27.24
C MET A 62 -5.01 -17.01 -27.17
N GLU A 63 -5.82 -16.92 -28.24
CA GLU A 63 -7.05 -17.72 -28.40
C GLU A 63 -6.79 -19.25 -28.41
N LYS A 64 -5.51 -19.66 -28.47
CA LYS A 64 -5.03 -21.03 -28.33
C LYS A 64 -4.93 -21.56 -26.89
N LEU A 65 -5.05 -20.75 -25.83
CA LEU A 65 -5.10 -21.27 -24.44
C LEU A 65 -6.54 -21.69 -24.06
N LYS A 66 -6.90 -22.85 -24.57
CA LYS A 66 -8.24 -23.47 -24.61
C LYS A 66 -8.79 -23.98 -23.26
N ASN A 67 -8.62 -23.24 -22.16
CA ASN A 67 -9.10 -23.63 -20.81
C ASN A 67 -10.07 -22.65 -20.14
N CYS A 68 -10.39 -21.50 -20.75
CA CYS A 68 -11.51 -20.67 -20.31
C CYS A 68 -12.74 -21.05 -21.15
N GLN A 69 -13.72 -21.74 -20.56
CA GLN A 69 -14.99 -22.08 -21.22
C GLN A 69 -15.88 -20.83 -21.45
N GLY A 70 -15.46 -19.93 -22.34
CA GLY A 70 -16.39 -19.04 -23.07
C GLY A 70 -16.61 -17.63 -22.52
N GLY A 71 -15.59 -16.90 -22.07
CA GLY A 71 -15.75 -15.46 -21.80
C GLY A 71 -14.48 -14.64 -21.99
N HIS A 72 -14.57 -13.55 -22.78
CA HIS A 72 -13.51 -12.54 -22.95
C HIS A 72 -12.92 -12.02 -21.62
N HIS A 73 -13.69 -12.10 -20.53
CA HIS A 73 -13.33 -11.64 -19.20
C HIS A 73 -12.31 -12.55 -18.46
N CYS A 74 -12.30 -13.85 -18.74
CA CYS A 74 -11.33 -14.80 -18.17
C CYS A 74 -9.91 -14.52 -18.70
N LEU A 75 -9.80 -14.09 -19.96
CA LEU A 75 -8.53 -13.71 -20.60
C LEU A 75 -7.93 -12.45 -19.95
N GLY A 76 -8.77 -11.47 -19.59
CA GLY A 76 -8.34 -10.24 -18.91
C GLY A 76 -7.71 -10.54 -17.54
N ALA A 77 -8.40 -11.33 -16.70
CA ALA A 77 -7.87 -11.71 -15.38
C ALA A 77 -6.56 -12.50 -15.47
N GLN A 78 -6.50 -13.46 -16.40
CA GLN A 78 -5.30 -14.22 -16.68
C GLN A 78 -4.13 -13.37 -17.23
N GLY A 79 -4.43 -12.30 -17.97
CA GLY A 79 -3.42 -11.36 -18.46
C GLY A 79 -2.86 -10.48 -17.33
N VAL A 80 -3.71 -9.99 -16.44
CA VAL A 80 -3.30 -9.24 -15.23
C VAL A 80 -2.35 -10.08 -14.38
N LEU A 81 -2.70 -11.33 -14.11
CA LEU A 81 -1.88 -12.24 -13.30
C LEU A 81 -0.50 -12.50 -13.93
N ARG A 82 -0.39 -12.52 -15.27
CA ARG A 82 0.89 -12.68 -15.97
C ARG A 82 1.80 -11.46 -15.81
N VAL A 83 1.25 -10.26 -16.02
CA VAL A 83 2.01 -9.01 -15.81
C VAL A 83 2.44 -8.89 -14.34
N SER A 84 1.53 -9.20 -13.42
CA SER A 84 1.81 -9.25 -11.98
C SER A 84 2.91 -10.24 -11.63
N LEU A 85 2.88 -11.46 -12.18
CA LEU A 85 3.90 -12.46 -11.95
C LEU A 85 5.28 -11.97 -12.39
N GLY A 86 5.38 -11.35 -13.57
CA GLY A 86 6.64 -10.77 -14.04
C GLY A 86 7.16 -9.66 -13.12
N CYS A 87 6.27 -8.78 -12.68
CA CYS A 87 6.58 -7.72 -11.73
C CYS A 87 7.03 -8.29 -10.37
N PHE A 88 6.31 -9.28 -9.84
CA PHE A 88 6.65 -9.98 -8.60
C PHE A 88 8.03 -10.63 -8.68
N VAL A 89 8.31 -11.37 -9.76
CA VAL A 89 9.60 -12.06 -9.94
C VAL A 89 10.75 -11.03 -10.05
N PHE A 90 10.54 -9.91 -10.73
CA PHE A 90 11.53 -8.84 -10.78
C PHE A 90 11.87 -8.31 -9.38
N TYR A 91 10.84 -7.95 -8.59
CA TYR A 91 11.06 -7.39 -7.26
C TYR A 91 11.57 -8.41 -6.26
N ILE A 92 11.19 -9.70 -6.35
CA ILE A 92 11.73 -10.72 -5.44
C ILE A 92 13.20 -11.03 -5.75
N ILE A 93 13.62 -11.00 -7.02
CA ILE A 93 15.04 -11.09 -7.39
C ILE A 93 15.80 -9.91 -6.80
N MET A 94 15.28 -8.69 -6.94
CA MET A 94 15.88 -7.50 -6.34
C MET A 94 15.96 -7.58 -4.81
N PHE A 95 14.92 -8.10 -4.16
CA PHE A 95 14.92 -8.37 -2.73
C PHE A 95 16.07 -9.30 -2.32
N LEU A 96 16.19 -10.47 -2.96
CA LEU A 96 17.22 -11.45 -2.63
C LEU A 96 18.65 -10.89 -2.86
N LEU A 97 18.84 -10.12 -3.92
CA LEU A 97 20.15 -9.54 -4.24
C LEU A 97 20.56 -8.39 -3.30
N THR A 98 19.59 -7.65 -2.76
CA THR A 98 19.83 -6.44 -1.95
C THR A 98 19.54 -6.63 -0.44
N ALA A 99 19.02 -7.78 -0.02
CA ALA A 99 18.74 -8.10 1.37
C ALA A 99 20.00 -8.04 2.24
N GLY A 100 19.91 -7.37 3.39
CA GLY A 100 21.04 -7.20 4.31
C GLY A 100 22.06 -6.12 3.92
N THR A 101 21.73 -5.26 2.94
CA THR A 101 22.55 -4.08 2.64
C THR A 101 22.38 -3.03 3.72
N SER A 102 23.46 -2.63 4.37
CA SER A 102 23.46 -1.60 5.42
C SER A 102 24.30 -0.37 5.05
N LYS A 103 25.33 -0.51 4.22
CA LYS A 103 26.29 0.54 3.88
C LYS A 103 26.22 0.98 2.42
N LEU A 104 26.41 2.28 2.19
CA LEU A 104 26.61 2.90 0.88
C LEU A 104 27.95 2.45 0.27
N HIS A 105 28.06 2.53 -1.06
CA HIS A 105 29.26 2.15 -1.85
C HIS A 105 29.64 0.66 -1.85
N GLY A 106 28.85 -0.21 -1.21
CA GLY A 106 29.00 -1.65 -1.37
C GLY A 106 28.53 -2.16 -2.73
N THR A 107 28.94 -3.37 -3.13
CA THR A 107 28.52 -4.01 -4.39
C THR A 107 27.00 -4.12 -4.53
N ARG A 108 26.30 -4.38 -3.41
CA ARG A 108 24.84 -4.48 -3.37
C ARG A 108 24.15 -3.12 -3.53
N ASP A 109 24.74 -2.04 -3.02
CA ASP A 109 24.26 -0.68 -3.25
C ASP A 109 24.47 -0.27 -4.70
N LEU A 110 25.62 -0.58 -5.28
CA LEU A 110 25.88 -0.33 -6.70
C LEU A 110 24.90 -1.09 -7.60
N TRP A 111 24.60 -2.35 -7.25
CA TRP A 111 23.54 -3.11 -7.93
C TRP A 111 22.18 -2.48 -7.70
N HIS A 112 21.79 -2.04 -6.50
CA HIS A 112 20.48 -1.43 -6.24
C HIS A 112 20.29 -0.10 -6.96
N SER A 113 21.31 0.75 -6.96
CA SER A 113 21.24 2.16 -7.34
C SER A 113 21.75 2.46 -8.75
N GLY A 114 22.49 1.53 -9.38
CA GLY A 114 23.07 1.66 -10.72
C GLY A 114 22.61 0.58 -11.71
N TRP A 115 23.42 0.27 -12.73
CA TRP A 115 23.20 -0.84 -13.69
C TRP A 115 21.79 -0.89 -14.32
N TRP A 116 21.20 0.28 -14.57
CA TRP A 116 19.80 0.39 -15.01
C TRP A 116 19.52 -0.31 -16.33
N SER A 117 20.42 -0.25 -17.31
CA SER A 117 20.24 -0.93 -18.59
C SER A 117 20.03 -2.44 -18.42
N ALA A 118 20.82 -3.09 -17.56
CA ALA A 118 20.69 -4.52 -17.28
C ALA A 118 19.34 -4.83 -16.59
N LYS A 119 18.92 -4.00 -15.64
CA LYS A 119 17.64 -4.17 -14.93
C LYS A 119 16.43 -3.94 -15.81
N ILE A 120 16.46 -2.95 -16.70
CA ILE A 120 15.36 -2.69 -17.63
C ILE A 120 15.20 -3.86 -18.59
N VAL A 121 16.30 -4.40 -19.13
CA VAL A 121 16.27 -5.62 -19.96
C VAL A 121 15.72 -6.80 -19.16
N LEU A 122 16.18 -6.99 -17.91
CA LEU A 122 15.69 -8.04 -17.02
C LEU A 122 14.18 -7.89 -16.75
N TRP A 123 13.71 -6.69 -16.45
CA TRP A 123 12.30 -6.39 -16.18
C TRP A 123 11.41 -6.65 -17.40
N ILE A 124 11.83 -6.22 -18.60
CA ILE A 124 11.12 -6.48 -19.85
C ILE A 124 11.03 -7.99 -20.09
N ALA A 125 12.15 -8.72 -19.98
CA ALA A 125 12.18 -10.17 -20.16
C ALA A 125 11.23 -10.88 -19.16
N LEU A 126 11.30 -10.51 -17.88
CA LEU A 126 10.44 -11.08 -16.83
C LEU A 126 8.97 -10.73 -17.02
N THR A 127 8.64 -9.62 -17.68
CA THR A 127 7.25 -9.26 -18.02
C THR A 127 6.70 -10.10 -19.18
N ILE A 128 7.56 -10.47 -20.15
CA ILE A 128 7.16 -11.24 -21.34
C ILE A 128 7.09 -12.74 -21.05
N ILE A 129 8.04 -13.31 -20.29
CA ILE A 129 8.14 -14.76 -20.02
C ILE A 129 6.82 -15.37 -19.48
N PRO A 130 6.08 -14.75 -18.54
CA PRO A 130 4.80 -15.26 -18.05
C PRO A 130 3.74 -15.53 -19.13
N PHE A 131 3.82 -14.85 -20.28
CA PHE A 131 2.90 -15.10 -21.40
C PHE A 131 3.16 -16.43 -22.12
N LEU A 132 4.35 -17.01 -21.94
CA LEU A 132 4.69 -18.34 -22.46
C LEU A 132 4.25 -19.47 -21.51
N LEU A 133 3.82 -19.14 -20.30
CA LEU A 133 3.47 -20.15 -19.28
C LEU A 133 2.04 -20.69 -19.46
N PRO A 134 1.82 -22.01 -19.19
CA PRO A 134 0.49 -22.62 -19.21
C PRO A 134 -0.47 -21.96 -18.20
N SER A 135 -1.77 -21.98 -18.51
CA SER A 135 -2.81 -21.38 -17.63
C SER A 135 -2.83 -21.95 -16.22
N SER A 136 -2.53 -23.24 -16.05
CA SER A 136 -2.51 -23.90 -14.74
C SER A 136 -1.50 -23.29 -13.78
N PHE A 137 -0.33 -22.87 -14.31
CA PHE A 137 0.68 -22.18 -13.50
C PHE A 137 0.20 -20.79 -13.07
N ILE A 138 -0.49 -20.07 -13.96
CA ILE A 138 -1.02 -18.74 -13.68
C ILE A 138 -2.16 -18.79 -12.66
N GLN A 139 -3.00 -19.83 -12.70
CA GLN A 139 -4.03 -20.05 -11.68
C GLN A 139 -3.41 -20.34 -10.31
N LEU A 140 -2.38 -21.20 -10.25
CA LEU A 140 -1.63 -21.45 -9.02
C LEU A 140 -1.01 -20.16 -8.46
N TYR A 141 -0.42 -19.34 -9.34
CA TYR A 141 0.09 -18.02 -8.94
C TYR A 141 -1.04 -17.12 -8.42
N GLY A 142 -2.23 -17.16 -9.01
CA GLY A 142 -3.41 -16.45 -8.53
C GLY A 142 -3.73 -16.78 -7.06
N GLU A 143 -3.73 -18.06 -6.69
CA GLU A 143 -3.92 -18.49 -5.30
C GLU A 143 -2.83 -17.96 -4.36
N ILE A 144 -1.56 -18.04 -4.79
CA ILE A 144 -0.42 -17.48 -4.03
C ILE A 144 -0.54 -15.95 -3.90
N ALA A 145 -1.03 -15.28 -4.93
CA ALA A 145 -1.18 -13.83 -4.97
C ALA A 145 -2.26 -13.34 -3.98
N HIS A 146 -3.31 -14.13 -3.69
CA HIS A 146 -4.26 -13.80 -2.60
C HIS A 146 -3.54 -13.70 -1.26
N PHE A 147 -2.68 -14.68 -0.94
CA PHE A 147 -1.90 -14.66 0.29
C PHE A 147 -0.93 -13.47 0.32
N GLY A 148 -0.18 -13.24 -0.76
CA GLY A 148 0.77 -12.14 -0.85
C GLY A 148 0.10 -10.76 -0.78
N ALA A 149 -1.10 -10.61 -1.34
CA ALA A 149 -1.93 -9.42 -1.20
C ALA A 149 -2.35 -9.17 0.26
N GLY A 150 -2.71 -10.23 1.00
CA GLY A 150 -2.96 -10.14 2.44
C GLY A 150 -1.73 -9.71 3.24
N VAL A 151 -0.54 -10.24 2.89
CA VAL A 151 0.73 -9.80 3.49
C VAL A 151 0.99 -8.32 3.20
N PHE A 152 0.77 -7.85 1.97
CA PHE A 152 0.91 -6.44 1.62
C PHE A 152 -0.02 -5.55 2.46
N LEU A 153 -1.30 -5.92 2.56
CA LEU A 153 -2.29 -5.19 3.37
C LEU A 153 -1.86 -5.08 4.84
N LEU A 154 -1.33 -6.16 5.43
CA LEU A 154 -0.85 -6.14 6.81
C LEU A 154 0.37 -5.21 6.99
N ILE A 155 1.34 -5.26 6.07
CA ILE A 155 2.53 -4.38 6.14
C ILE A 155 2.11 -2.93 5.93
N GLN A 156 1.26 -2.66 4.94
CA GLN A 156 0.73 -1.32 4.67
C GLN A 156 -0.02 -0.77 5.88
N LEU A 157 -0.84 -1.61 6.52
CA LEU A 157 -1.56 -1.26 7.73
C LEU A 157 -0.62 -0.86 8.88
N ILE A 158 0.39 -1.70 9.17
CA ILE A 158 1.38 -1.42 10.23
C ILE A 158 2.10 -0.10 9.92
N SER A 159 2.46 0.14 8.66
CA SER A 159 3.11 1.38 8.23
C SER A 159 2.21 2.61 8.44
N VAL A 160 0.91 2.50 8.13
CA VAL A 160 -0.06 3.58 8.39
C VAL A 160 -0.19 3.86 9.89
N ILE A 161 -0.29 2.83 10.72
CA ILE A 161 -0.36 3.00 12.18
C ILE A 161 0.93 3.64 12.70
N SER A 162 2.10 3.17 12.24
CA SER A 162 3.40 3.72 12.62
C SER A 162 3.49 5.20 12.27
N PHE A 163 3.07 5.57 11.06
CA PHE A 163 2.99 6.96 10.62
C PHE A 163 2.05 7.80 11.50
N ILE A 164 0.87 7.30 11.85
CA ILE A 164 -0.07 7.99 12.75
C ILE A 164 0.54 8.18 14.14
N THR A 165 1.22 7.16 14.68
CA THR A 165 1.90 7.28 15.98
C THR A 165 3.08 8.24 15.93
N TRP A 166 3.84 8.24 14.83
CA TRP A 166 4.91 9.19 14.61
C TRP A 166 4.38 10.63 14.51
N LEU A 167 3.26 10.86 13.82
CA LEU A 167 2.59 12.17 13.81
C LEU A 167 2.18 12.59 15.22
N ASN A 168 1.60 11.67 16.00
CA ASN A 168 1.22 11.94 17.38
C ASN A 168 2.43 12.34 18.23
N ASP A 169 3.53 11.61 18.15
CA ASP A 169 4.75 11.85 18.94
C ASP A 169 5.47 13.13 18.48
N CYS A 170 5.59 13.36 17.16
CA CYS A 170 6.21 14.55 16.60
C CYS A 170 5.48 15.82 17.05
N CYS A 171 4.15 15.78 17.02
CA CYS A 171 3.31 16.89 17.47
C CYS A 171 3.35 17.10 19.00
N LEU A 172 3.78 16.12 19.80
CA LEU A 172 3.96 16.27 21.25
C LEU A 172 5.39 16.69 21.65
N SER A 173 6.36 16.54 20.75
CA SER A 173 7.79 16.64 21.08
C SER A 173 8.41 18.04 20.91
N GLU A 174 7.71 19.04 20.39
CA GLU A 174 8.32 20.36 20.15
C GLU A 174 8.35 21.31 21.36
N LYS A 175 9.50 21.97 21.50
CA LYS A 175 9.94 22.95 22.52
C LYS A 175 9.10 24.24 22.66
N ASN A 176 7.82 24.27 22.30
CA ASN A 176 6.90 25.39 22.56
C ASN A 176 5.53 24.87 23.03
N ALA A 177 5.40 24.70 24.34
CA ALA A 177 4.33 23.96 25.00
C ALA A 177 2.89 24.43 24.67
N GLU A 178 2.58 25.73 24.64
CA GLU A 178 1.17 26.15 24.54
C GLU A 178 0.62 26.20 23.10
N ARG A 179 1.41 26.68 22.13
CA ARG A 179 0.97 26.78 20.74
C ARG A 179 0.81 25.39 20.11
N CYS A 180 1.65 24.43 20.50
CA CYS A 180 1.60 23.07 19.96
C CYS A 180 0.37 22.29 20.46
N HIS A 181 0.01 22.41 21.75
CA HIS A 181 -1.19 21.77 22.30
C HIS A 181 -2.49 22.22 21.61
N ILE A 182 -2.63 23.50 21.29
CA ILE A 182 -3.81 24.02 20.60
C ILE A 182 -3.90 23.45 19.17
N HIS A 183 -2.79 23.36 18.44
CA HIS A 183 -2.79 22.79 17.08
C HIS A 183 -3.10 21.29 17.08
N VAL A 184 -2.54 20.53 18.04
CA VAL A 184 -2.84 19.11 18.21
C VAL A 184 -4.30 18.87 18.53
N MET A 185 -4.84 19.64 19.47
CA MET A 185 -6.27 19.59 19.80
C MET A 185 -7.13 19.94 18.60
N LEU A 186 -6.77 20.99 17.85
CA LEU A 186 -7.50 21.40 16.64
C LEU A 186 -7.50 20.29 15.59
N ILE A 187 -6.34 19.69 15.28
CA ILE A 187 -6.23 18.59 14.31
C ILE A 187 -7.06 17.39 14.77
N ALA A 188 -6.99 17.02 16.05
CA ALA A 188 -7.79 15.93 16.60
C ALA A 188 -9.29 16.21 16.49
N THR A 189 -9.74 17.42 16.87
CA THR A 189 -11.16 17.81 16.77
C THR A 189 -11.63 17.80 15.32
N VAL A 190 -10.85 18.33 14.38
CA VAL A 190 -11.18 18.29 12.95
C VAL A 190 -11.28 16.84 12.46
N ALA A 191 -10.35 15.96 12.85
CA ALA A 191 -10.41 14.55 12.49
C ALA A 191 -11.71 13.88 12.98
N TYR A 192 -12.11 14.09 14.24
CA TYR A 192 -13.36 13.55 14.77
C TYR A 192 -14.61 14.13 14.09
N ILE A 193 -14.61 15.42 13.74
CA ILE A 193 -15.71 16.03 12.97
C ILE A 193 -15.83 15.34 11.61
N ILE A 194 -14.72 15.14 10.90
CA ILE A 194 -14.72 14.43 9.61
C ILE A 194 -15.20 12.99 9.78
N CYS A 195 -14.80 12.29 10.84
CA CYS A 195 -15.29 10.95 11.16
C CYS A 195 -16.83 10.92 11.30
N ILE A 196 -17.38 11.84 12.09
CA ILE A 196 -18.83 11.94 12.33
C ILE A 196 -19.57 12.23 11.02
N VAL A 197 -19.09 13.22 10.25
CA VAL A 197 -19.66 13.57 8.94
C VAL A 197 -19.59 12.37 7.99
N GLY A 198 -18.47 11.65 7.94
CA GLY A 198 -18.30 10.46 7.12
C GLY A 198 -19.30 9.36 7.47
N ILE A 199 -19.50 9.06 8.76
CA ILE A 199 -20.48 8.08 9.23
C ILE A 199 -21.92 8.49 8.86
N ILE A 200 -22.29 9.75 9.09
CA ILE A 200 -23.62 10.28 8.73
C ILE A 200 -23.85 10.16 7.22
N MET A 201 -22.87 10.57 6.41
CA MET A 201 -22.96 10.47 4.96
C MET A 201 -23.10 9.02 4.48
N MET A 202 -22.41 8.07 5.13
CA MET A 202 -22.53 6.65 4.79
C MET A 202 -23.93 6.11 5.09
N TYR A 203 -24.55 6.45 6.23
CA TYR A 203 -25.95 6.07 6.50
C TYR A 203 -26.91 6.69 5.47
N ILE A 204 -26.77 7.98 5.16
CA ILE A 204 -27.68 8.64 4.20
C ILE A 204 -27.58 8.02 2.80
N TRP A 205 -26.38 7.60 2.38
CA TRP A 205 -26.17 7.15 1.00
C TRP A 205 -26.25 5.64 0.77
N TYR A 206 -25.92 4.82 1.77
CA TYR A 206 -25.81 3.37 1.62
C TYR A 206 -26.80 2.56 2.48
N THR A 207 -27.65 3.24 3.26
CA THR A 207 -28.76 2.62 4.00
C THR A 207 -30.08 3.36 3.74
N PRO A 208 -30.58 3.38 2.48
CA PRO A 208 -31.85 4.05 2.15
C PRO A 208 -33.07 3.35 2.77
N ASP A 209 -32.99 2.03 2.93
CA ASP A 209 -34.04 1.18 3.48
C ASP A 209 -33.52 0.37 4.68
N PRO A 210 -34.39 0.03 5.66
CA PRO A 210 -34.01 -0.75 6.84
C PRO A 210 -33.63 -2.21 6.50
N THR A 211 -33.91 -2.66 5.28
CA THR A 211 -33.52 -3.98 4.77
C THR A 211 -32.02 -4.10 4.49
N CYS A 212 -31.30 -2.98 4.41
CA CYS A 212 -29.85 -2.91 4.18
C CYS A 212 -29.01 -3.29 5.41
N LEU A 213 -29.33 -4.44 6.02
CA LEU A 213 -28.79 -4.88 7.31
C LEU A 213 -27.26 -5.00 7.31
N LEU A 214 -26.67 -5.45 6.20
CA LEU A 214 -25.22 -5.62 6.11
C LEU A 214 -24.48 -4.28 6.13
N ASN A 215 -24.94 -3.29 5.36
CA ASN A 215 -24.35 -1.96 5.36
C ASN A 215 -24.57 -1.25 6.70
N ILE A 216 -25.76 -1.42 7.31
CA ILE A 216 -26.03 -0.94 8.68
C ILE A 216 -25.04 -1.58 9.68
N PHE A 217 -24.83 -2.90 9.59
CA PHE A 217 -23.89 -3.61 10.46
C PHE A 217 -22.46 -3.08 10.29
N PHE A 218 -21.95 -2.96 9.06
CA PHE A 218 -20.61 -2.44 8.82
C PHE A 218 -20.42 -1.03 9.40
N ILE A 219 -21.32 -0.10 9.09
CA ILE A 219 -21.20 1.30 9.57
C ILE A 219 -21.33 1.37 11.10
N THR A 220 -22.28 0.65 11.69
CA THR A 220 -22.48 0.61 13.15
C THR A 220 -21.26 0.03 13.84
N TRP A 221 -20.71 -1.05 13.30
CA TRP A 221 -19.55 -1.72 13.87
C TRP A 221 -18.30 -0.84 13.78
N THR A 222 -18.05 -0.17 12.65
CA THR A 222 -16.97 0.83 12.53
C THR A 222 -17.10 1.94 13.58
N LEU A 223 -18.31 2.43 13.85
CA LEU A 223 -18.56 3.41 14.91
C LEU A 223 -18.20 2.84 16.30
N VAL A 224 -18.60 1.60 16.60
CA VAL A 224 -18.24 0.92 17.86
C VAL A 224 -16.72 0.78 17.99
N LEU A 225 -16.02 0.39 16.92
CA LEU A 225 -14.57 0.26 16.91
C LEU A 225 -13.88 1.62 17.14
N LEU A 226 -14.38 2.71 16.55
CA LEU A 226 -13.88 4.07 16.81
C LEU A 226 -14.01 4.47 18.28
N GLN A 227 -15.17 4.19 18.89
CA GLN A 227 -15.39 4.48 20.31
C GLN A 227 -14.51 3.61 21.22
N LEU A 228 -14.32 2.34 20.87
CA LEU A 228 -13.42 1.42 21.56
C LEU A 228 -11.98 1.94 21.53
N MET A 229 -11.45 2.28 20.35
CA MET A 229 -10.10 2.83 20.20
C MET A 229 -9.91 4.12 21.02
N THR A 230 -10.89 5.02 20.96
CA THR A 230 -10.87 6.27 21.73
C THR A 230 -10.86 5.97 23.24
N SER A 231 -11.72 5.07 23.71
CA SER A 231 -11.81 4.72 25.13
C SER A 231 -10.52 4.10 25.66
N VAL A 232 -9.90 3.20 24.89
CA VAL A 232 -8.63 2.57 25.27
C VAL A 232 -7.49 3.59 25.26
N SER A 233 -7.41 4.46 24.26
CA SER A 233 -6.38 5.50 24.17
C SER A 233 -6.39 6.47 25.36
N LEU A 234 -7.57 6.78 25.89
CA LEU A 234 -7.77 7.67 27.03
C LEU A 234 -7.65 7.00 28.39
N HIS A 235 -7.55 5.68 28.42
CA HIS A 235 -7.44 4.96 29.67
C HIS A 235 -6.20 5.47 30.46
N PRO A 236 -6.30 5.78 31.76
CA PRO A 236 -5.22 6.44 32.52
C PRO A 236 -3.86 5.73 32.49
N LYS A 237 -3.86 4.41 32.30
CA LYS A 237 -2.62 3.60 32.17
C LYS A 237 -1.92 3.74 30.82
N ILE A 238 -2.64 4.11 29.76
CA ILE A 238 -2.12 4.26 28.39
C ILE A 238 -1.88 5.76 28.11
N ASN A 239 -2.90 6.59 28.34
CA ASN A 239 -2.87 8.04 28.18
C ASN A 239 -2.19 8.51 26.87
N SER A 240 -2.59 7.93 25.74
CA SER A 240 -2.03 8.23 24.41
C SER A 240 -2.67 9.48 23.77
N GLY A 241 -3.64 10.11 24.44
CA GLY A 241 -4.36 11.29 23.95
C GLY A 241 -5.44 10.97 22.91
N PHE A 242 -5.98 12.02 22.27
CA PHE A 242 -7.11 11.92 21.32
C PHE A 242 -6.68 11.99 19.85
N LEU A 243 -5.47 12.45 19.54
CA LEU A 243 -5.03 12.66 18.15
C LEU A 243 -4.87 11.32 17.40
N ALA A 244 -4.13 10.38 17.97
CA ALA A 244 -3.92 9.06 17.38
C ALA A 244 -5.24 8.30 17.09
N PRO A 245 -6.20 8.13 18.03
CA PRO A 245 -7.45 7.45 17.73
C PRO A 245 -8.36 8.24 16.77
N GLY A 246 -8.26 9.57 16.73
CA GLY A 246 -8.97 10.40 15.75
C GLY A 246 -8.47 10.19 14.32
N LEU A 247 -7.15 10.20 14.12
CA LEU A 247 -6.53 9.90 12.81
C LEU A 247 -6.74 8.45 12.39
N MET A 248 -6.68 7.51 13.33
CA MET A 248 -7.02 6.11 13.08
C MET A 248 -8.50 5.95 12.70
N GLY A 249 -9.39 6.74 13.32
CA GLY A 249 -10.80 6.84 12.97
C GLY A 249 -11.03 7.20 11.50
N LEU A 250 -10.32 8.21 11.00
CA LEU A 250 -10.39 8.59 9.57
C LEU A 250 -10.00 7.42 8.66
N TYR A 251 -8.97 6.67 9.04
CA TYR A 251 -8.50 5.52 8.27
C TYR A 251 -9.51 4.37 8.25
N ILE A 252 -10.07 3.97 9.40
CA ILE A 252 -11.04 2.86 9.46
C ILE A 252 -12.36 3.22 8.78
N ILE A 253 -12.82 4.47 8.89
CA ILE A 253 -14.01 4.97 8.18
C ILE A 253 -13.78 4.97 6.68
N PHE A 254 -12.59 5.35 6.22
CA PHE A 254 -12.21 5.25 4.81
C PHE A 254 -12.21 3.79 4.32
N LEU A 255 -11.69 2.85 5.10
CA LEU A 255 -11.74 1.43 4.75
C LEU A 255 -13.17 0.90 4.65
N CYS A 256 -14.03 1.24 5.61
CA CYS A 256 -15.45 0.89 5.61
C CYS A 256 -16.17 1.47 4.39
N TRP A 257 -15.96 2.76 4.08
CA TRP A 257 -16.49 3.39 2.87
C TRP A 257 -16.06 2.62 1.62
N CYS A 258 -14.76 2.30 1.50
CA CYS A 258 -14.26 1.54 0.37
C CYS A 258 -14.91 0.15 0.28
N ALA A 259 -15.13 -0.54 1.40
CA ALA A 259 -15.77 -1.85 1.43
C ALA A 259 -17.22 -1.81 0.88
N ILE A 260 -18.01 -0.84 1.35
CA ILE A 260 -19.39 -0.65 0.89
C ILE A 260 -19.41 -0.27 -0.60
N ARG A 261 -18.47 0.55 -1.06
CA ARG A 261 -18.32 0.90 -2.48
C ARG A 261 -17.92 -0.27 -3.38
N SER A 262 -17.31 -1.31 -2.81
CA SER A 262 -16.95 -2.54 -3.50
C SER A 262 -18.12 -3.53 -3.64
N GLU A 263 -19.27 -3.27 -3.01
CA GLU A 263 -20.47 -4.09 -3.15
C GLU A 263 -20.88 -4.21 -4.64
N PRO A 264 -21.23 -5.42 -5.14
CA PRO A 264 -21.58 -5.62 -6.54
C PRO A 264 -22.84 -4.82 -6.95
N ALA A 265 -22.90 -4.42 -8.22
CA ALA A 265 -24.01 -3.66 -8.77
C ALA A 265 -25.29 -4.53 -8.91
N GLY A 266 -26.43 -4.00 -8.46
CA GLY A 266 -27.73 -4.68 -8.47
C GLY A 266 -28.36 -4.88 -7.08
N GLU A 267 -27.60 -4.61 -6.01
CA GLU A 267 -28.13 -4.55 -4.64
C GLU A 267 -28.86 -3.22 -4.40
N THR A 268 -30.07 -3.30 -3.83
CA THR A 268 -30.96 -2.13 -3.59
C THR A 268 -30.31 -1.06 -2.71
N CYS A 269 -29.30 -1.44 -1.94
CA CYS A 269 -28.62 -0.62 -0.95
C CYS A 269 -27.54 0.30 -1.53
N ASN A 270 -27.05 0.02 -2.76
CA ASN A 270 -26.02 0.83 -3.42
C ASN A 270 -26.55 1.52 -4.69
N ARG A 271 -27.64 2.28 -4.53
CA ARG A 271 -28.37 2.94 -5.64
C ARG A 271 -27.53 3.92 -6.46
N LYS A 272 -26.43 4.45 -5.91
CA LYS A 272 -25.52 5.38 -6.61
C LYS A 272 -24.61 4.65 -7.62
N ALA A 273 -24.42 3.34 -7.49
CA ALA A 273 -23.73 2.53 -8.50
C ALA A 273 -24.58 2.32 -9.77
N GLU A 274 -25.91 2.27 -9.64
CA GLU A 274 -26.86 2.07 -10.74
C GLU A 274 -27.15 3.34 -11.56
N ALA A 275 -27.12 4.53 -10.96
CA ALA A 275 -27.38 5.79 -11.67
C ALA A 275 -26.28 6.17 -12.69
N SER A 276 -25.12 5.49 -12.67
CA SER A 276 -23.97 5.71 -13.56
C SER A 276 -23.96 4.70 -14.72
N ASN A 277 -25.05 4.61 -15.49
CA ASN A 277 -25.10 3.77 -16.69
C ASN A 277 -24.31 4.36 -17.88
N LYS A 278 -23.80 5.59 -17.77
CA LYS A 278 -22.72 6.10 -18.62
C LYS A 278 -21.38 5.91 -17.90
N THR A 279 -20.33 5.57 -18.64
CA THR A 279 -18.95 5.75 -18.19
C THR A 279 -18.72 7.24 -18.01
N ASP A 280 -19.11 7.75 -16.86
CA ASP A 280 -18.92 9.15 -16.50
C ASP A 280 -17.43 9.41 -16.38
N TRP A 281 -16.97 10.60 -16.79
CA TRP A 281 -15.58 11.03 -16.59
C TRP A 281 -15.11 10.83 -15.15
N LEU A 282 -16.04 10.88 -14.19
CA LEU A 282 -15.80 10.59 -12.77
C LEU A 282 -15.33 9.15 -12.51
N THR A 283 -15.85 8.13 -13.20
CA THR A 283 -15.39 6.74 -13.00
C THR A 283 -13.97 6.54 -13.49
N ILE A 284 -13.62 7.16 -14.62
CA ILE A 284 -12.27 7.15 -15.17
C ILE A 284 -11.30 7.84 -14.21
N ILE A 285 -11.67 9.03 -13.72
CA ILE A 285 -10.86 9.79 -12.75
C ILE A 285 -10.67 8.96 -11.48
N SER A 286 -11.74 8.40 -10.90
CA SER A 286 -11.65 7.57 -9.70
C SER A 286 -10.75 6.34 -9.91
N PHE A 287 -10.81 5.71 -11.09
CA PHE A 287 -9.95 4.59 -11.42
C PHE A 287 -8.46 4.98 -11.49
N VAL A 288 -8.13 6.09 -12.17
CA VAL A 288 -6.75 6.59 -12.26
C VAL A 288 -6.22 6.99 -10.88
N VAL A 289 -7.04 7.67 -10.08
CA VAL A 289 -6.70 8.01 -8.69
C VAL A 289 -6.44 6.75 -7.87
N ALA A 290 -7.25 5.70 -8.01
CA ALA A 290 -7.04 4.44 -7.32
C ALA A 290 -5.72 3.76 -7.74
N LEU A 291 -5.39 3.74 -9.04
CA LEU A 291 -4.11 3.22 -9.53
C LEU A 291 -2.92 3.99 -8.95
N LEU A 292 -2.97 5.32 -8.96
CA LEU A 292 -1.92 6.15 -8.36
C LEU A 292 -1.83 5.96 -6.85
N ALA A 293 -2.96 5.81 -6.16
CA ALA A 293 -3.00 5.57 -4.73
C ALA A 293 -2.32 4.24 -4.36
N ILE A 294 -2.49 3.18 -5.15
CA ILE A 294 -1.80 1.90 -4.94
C ILE A 294 -0.28 2.10 -5.05
N VAL A 295 0.19 2.78 -6.10
CA VAL A 295 1.62 3.04 -6.31
C VAL A 295 2.21 3.89 -5.18
N ILE A 296 1.50 4.93 -4.75
CA ILE A 296 1.91 5.80 -3.64
C ILE A 296 1.97 5.00 -2.34
N ALA A 297 0.95 4.18 -2.06
CA ALA A 297 0.90 3.32 -0.88
C ALA A 297 2.06 2.32 -0.87
N THR A 298 2.33 1.62 -1.97
CA THR A 298 3.46 0.69 -2.08
C THR A 298 4.79 1.43 -1.90
N PHE A 299 4.94 2.62 -2.48
CA PHE A 299 6.14 3.43 -2.33
C PHE A 299 6.35 3.91 -0.89
N SER A 300 5.32 4.46 -0.25
CA SER A 300 5.40 4.96 1.14
C SER A 300 5.66 3.83 2.12
N THR A 301 4.99 2.68 1.95
CA THR A 301 5.22 1.50 2.79
C THR A 301 6.62 0.93 2.56
N GLY A 302 7.14 0.94 1.32
CA GLY A 302 8.47 0.41 1.02
C GLY A 302 9.61 1.22 1.65
N ILE A 303 9.44 2.53 1.81
CA ILE A 303 10.44 3.40 2.46
C ILE A 303 10.37 3.35 3.98
N ASP A 304 9.25 2.92 4.56
CA ASP A 304 9.02 2.80 6.00
C ASP A 304 9.67 1.54 6.63
N SER A 305 10.86 1.21 6.14
CA SER A 305 11.65 0.07 6.62
C SER A 305 12.06 0.19 8.09
N GLN A 306 12.12 1.41 8.64
CA GLN A 306 12.53 1.65 10.02
C GLN A 306 11.56 1.03 11.03
N CYS A 307 10.27 0.91 10.71
CA CYS A 307 9.28 0.24 11.55
C CYS A 307 9.58 -1.27 11.73
N PHE A 308 10.29 -1.89 10.79
CA PHE A 308 10.56 -3.33 10.76
C PHE A 308 12.04 -3.69 11.04
N GLN A 309 12.90 -2.69 11.23
CA GLN A 309 14.29 -2.93 11.60
C GLN A 309 14.39 -3.28 13.10
N LEU A 310 14.73 -4.54 13.39
CA LEU A 310 14.98 -5.03 14.75
C LEU A 310 16.13 -4.30 15.47
N ARG A 311 16.98 -3.58 14.74
CA ARG A 311 18.12 -2.82 15.29
C ARG A 311 17.89 -1.33 15.08
N LYS A 312 17.29 -0.68 16.07
CA LYS A 312 17.24 0.79 16.15
C LYS A 312 18.63 1.30 16.55
N SER A 313 19.45 1.74 15.59
CA SER A 313 20.71 2.42 15.92
C SER A 313 20.40 3.84 16.42
N GLU A 314 21.11 4.29 17.47
CA GLU A 314 20.91 5.60 18.12
C GLU A 314 21.34 6.80 17.26
N SER A 315 21.87 6.58 16.06
CA SER A 315 21.91 7.54 14.96
C SER A 315 22.41 6.80 13.71
N PRO A 316 21.81 7.03 12.53
CA PRO A 316 22.37 6.49 11.29
C PRO A 316 23.71 7.16 11.00
N ALA A 317 24.72 6.37 10.67
CA ALA A 317 26.01 6.88 10.21
C ALA A 317 25.88 7.51 8.82
N GLU A 318 26.78 8.43 8.46
CA GLU A 318 26.74 9.09 7.14
C GLU A 318 26.84 8.11 5.95
N ASP A 319 27.44 6.94 6.16
CA ASP A 319 27.60 5.88 5.18
C ASP A 319 26.48 4.82 5.22
N ASP A 320 25.46 4.98 6.06
CA ASP A 320 24.31 4.06 6.11
C ASP A 320 23.35 4.30 4.93
N VAL A 321 22.74 3.22 4.45
CA VAL A 321 21.71 3.32 3.40
C VAL A 321 20.47 4.07 3.91
N PRO A 322 19.80 4.88 3.08
CA PRO A 322 18.70 5.75 3.54
C PRO A 322 17.43 4.99 3.92
N TYR A 323 17.26 3.75 3.45
CA TYR A 323 16.17 2.86 3.77
C TYR A 323 16.62 1.41 3.50
N GLY A 324 15.95 0.43 4.11
CA GLY A 324 16.25 -0.99 3.89
C GLY A 324 15.89 -1.43 2.48
N TYR A 325 16.88 -1.56 1.59
CA TYR A 325 16.66 -1.94 0.18
C TYR A 325 15.90 -3.25 0.01
N GLY A 326 16.23 -4.26 0.81
CA GLY A 326 15.51 -5.53 0.81
C GLY A 326 14.02 -5.33 1.15
N PHE A 327 13.71 -4.70 2.28
CA PHE A 327 12.34 -4.45 2.69
C PHE A 327 11.56 -3.65 1.62
N PHE A 328 12.18 -2.63 1.05
CA PHE A 328 11.61 -1.86 -0.06
C PHE A 328 11.18 -2.77 -1.22
N HIS A 329 12.09 -3.62 -1.74
CA HIS A 329 11.75 -4.52 -2.84
C HIS A 329 10.74 -5.60 -2.45
N PHE A 330 10.77 -6.07 -1.20
CA PHE A 330 9.78 -7.01 -0.69
C PHE A 330 8.36 -6.42 -0.69
N VAL A 331 8.22 -5.15 -0.26
CA VAL A 331 6.93 -4.42 -0.30
C VAL A 331 6.44 -4.25 -1.75
N PHE A 332 7.33 -3.96 -2.69
CA PHE A 332 6.96 -3.89 -4.11
C PHE A 332 6.58 -5.26 -4.70
N ALA A 333 7.21 -6.35 -4.25
CA ALA A 333 6.87 -7.71 -4.67
C ALA A 333 5.47 -8.11 -4.18
N THR A 334 5.17 -7.92 -2.90
CA THR A 334 3.83 -8.20 -2.35
C THR A 334 2.79 -7.19 -2.88
N GLY A 335 3.19 -5.95 -3.11
CA GLY A 335 2.39 -4.93 -3.80
C GLY A 335 2.02 -5.33 -5.23
N ALA A 336 2.88 -6.09 -5.92
CA ALA A 336 2.57 -6.63 -7.24
C ALA A 336 1.37 -7.59 -7.20
N MET A 337 1.40 -8.51 -6.24
CA MET A 337 0.29 -9.44 -5.98
C MET A 337 -0.98 -8.69 -5.57
N TYR A 338 -0.86 -7.65 -4.72
CA TYR A 338 -1.99 -6.82 -4.30
C TYR A 338 -2.67 -6.08 -5.45
N PHE A 339 -1.92 -5.37 -6.31
CA PHE A 339 -2.56 -4.66 -7.43
C PHE A 339 -3.28 -5.63 -8.37
N ALA A 340 -2.73 -6.83 -8.55
CA ALA A 340 -3.36 -7.85 -9.38
C ALA A 340 -4.72 -8.25 -8.81
N MET A 341 -4.78 -8.52 -7.50
CA MET A 341 -6.03 -8.84 -6.80
C MET A 341 -7.05 -7.71 -6.90
N LEU A 342 -6.63 -6.45 -6.79
CA LEU A 342 -7.52 -5.31 -6.99
C LEU A 342 -8.06 -5.23 -8.42
N LEU A 343 -7.20 -5.43 -9.43
CA LEU A 343 -7.60 -5.37 -10.83
C LEU A 343 -8.53 -6.53 -11.24
N ILE A 344 -8.41 -7.71 -10.59
CA ILE A 344 -9.30 -8.86 -10.81
C ILE A 344 -10.39 -9.00 -9.75
N GLY A 345 -10.52 -8.05 -8.81
CA GLY A 345 -11.57 -8.02 -7.78
C GLY A 345 -11.58 -9.25 -6.88
N TRP A 346 -10.38 -9.76 -6.56
CA TRP A 346 -10.17 -10.90 -5.66
C TRP A 346 -10.86 -12.19 -6.10
N ASN A 347 -11.22 -12.29 -7.37
CA ASN A 347 -11.82 -13.50 -7.90
C ASN A 347 -11.42 -13.70 -9.36
N THR A 348 -10.72 -14.80 -9.62
CA THR A 348 -10.20 -15.17 -10.94
C THR A 348 -11.29 -15.55 -11.94
N HIS A 349 -12.52 -15.78 -11.46
CA HIS A 349 -13.67 -16.23 -12.24
C HIS A 349 -14.78 -15.18 -12.38
N HIS A 350 -14.76 -14.10 -11.59
CA HIS A 350 -15.75 -13.03 -11.70
C HIS A 350 -15.37 -11.96 -12.75
N THR A 351 -16.41 -11.42 -13.36
CA THR A 351 -16.31 -10.40 -14.40
C THR A 351 -16.22 -9.01 -13.80
N ILE A 352 -15.22 -8.22 -14.21
CA ILE A 352 -15.07 -6.83 -13.81
C ILE A 352 -15.35 -5.90 -14.99
N ARG A 353 -16.10 -4.84 -14.72
CA ARG A 353 -16.43 -3.80 -15.70
C ARG A 353 -15.17 -2.98 -16.02
N LYS A 354 -15.06 -2.52 -17.28
CA LYS A 354 -14.00 -1.57 -17.66
C LYS A 354 -14.02 -0.35 -16.76
N TRP A 355 -12.84 0.22 -16.48
CA TRP A 355 -12.69 1.39 -15.61
C TRP A 355 -13.19 1.23 -14.17
N THR A 356 -13.38 -0.01 -13.71
CA THR A 356 -13.61 -0.29 -12.28
C THR A 356 -12.44 -1.10 -11.71
N ILE A 357 -12.26 -1.00 -10.41
CA ILE A 357 -11.27 -1.74 -9.65
C ILE A 357 -11.96 -2.24 -8.39
N ASP A 358 -11.60 -3.46 -7.98
CA ASP A 358 -11.93 -3.96 -6.66
C ASP A 358 -13.44 -3.97 -6.34
N VAL A 359 -14.24 -4.56 -7.23
CA VAL A 359 -15.70 -4.70 -7.09
C VAL A 359 -16.03 -6.18 -6.93
N GLY A 360 -16.83 -6.52 -5.92
CA GLY A 360 -17.32 -7.85 -5.61
C GLY A 360 -17.37 -8.11 -4.10
N TRP A 361 -18.16 -9.10 -3.69
CA TRP A 361 -18.31 -9.47 -2.27
C TRP A 361 -16.97 -9.84 -1.60
N THR A 362 -16.08 -10.52 -2.32
CA THR A 362 -14.74 -10.86 -1.81
C THR A 362 -13.95 -9.59 -1.48
N SER A 363 -14.00 -8.58 -2.36
CA SER A 363 -13.36 -7.29 -2.13
C SER A 363 -13.92 -6.58 -0.89
N THR A 364 -15.25 -6.50 -0.77
CA THR A 364 -15.93 -5.92 0.39
C THR A 364 -15.45 -6.56 1.69
N TRP A 365 -15.45 -7.90 1.77
CA TRP A 365 -15.02 -8.61 2.97
C TRP A 365 -13.53 -8.44 3.27
N VAL A 366 -12.66 -8.46 2.26
CA VAL A 366 -11.22 -8.22 2.45
C VAL A 366 -10.99 -6.85 3.09
N ARG A 367 -11.73 -5.81 2.65
CA ARG A 367 -11.62 -4.46 3.22
C ARG A 367 -12.14 -4.36 4.64
N ILE A 368 -13.28 -4.98 4.96
CA ILE A 368 -13.84 -5.03 6.32
C ILE A 368 -12.91 -5.81 7.26
N VAL A 369 -12.38 -6.95 6.84
CA VAL A 369 -11.42 -7.71 7.64
C VAL A 369 -10.13 -6.91 7.84
N ASN A 370 -9.65 -6.21 6.82
CA ASN A 370 -8.49 -5.32 6.95
C ASN A 370 -8.74 -4.18 7.95
N GLU A 371 -9.96 -3.62 7.97
CA GLU A 371 -10.38 -2.64 8.98
C GLU A 371 -10.33 -3.23 10.41
N TRP A 372 -10.86 -4.44 10.61
CA TRP A 372 -10.84 -5.07 11.93
C TRP A 372 -9.42 -5.39 12.39
N LEU A 373 -8.57 -5.90 11.48
CA LEU A 373 -7.16 -6.11 11.73
C LEU A 373 -6.46 -4.81 12.09
N ALA A 374 -6.82 -3.70 11.43
CA ALA A 374 -6.29 -2.37 11.73
C ALA A 374 -6.52 -1.98 13.19
N VAL A 375 -7.76 -2.14 13.65
CA VAL A 375 -8.15 -1.83 15.03
C VAL A 375 -7.46 -2.78 16.01
N CYS A 376 -7.43 -4.08 15.73
CA CYS A 376 -6.75 -5.07 16.57
C CYS A 376 -5.26 -4.78 16.73
N VAL A 377 -4.55 -4.49 15.64
CA VAL A 377 -3.12 -4.17 15.66
C VAL A 377 -2.87 -2.85 16.39
N TYR A 378 -3.69 -1.82 16.15
CA TYR A 378 -3.58 -0.53 16.85
C TYR A 378 -3.77 -0.68 18.37
N LEU A 379 -4.84 -1.36 18.79
CA LEU A 379 -5.11 -1.63 20.20
C LEU A 379 -3.98 -2.44 20.84
N TRP A 380 -3.46 -3.46 20.13
CA TRP A 380 -2.33 -4.25 20.60
C TRP A 380 -1.07 -3.39 20.79
N MET A 381 -0.76 -2.49 19.86
CA MET A 381 0.38 -1.58 19.97
C MET A 381 0.27 -0.64 21.19
N LEU A 382 -0.94 -0.22 21.57
CA LEU A 382 -1.16 0.59 22.77
C LEU A 382 -1.07 -0.23 24.07
N VAL A 383 -1.62 -1.45 24.06
CA VAL A 383 -1.79 -2.26 25.28
C VAL A 383 -0.55 -3.09 25.61
N ALA A 384 0.15 -3.62 24.60
CA ALA A 384 1.29 -4.53 24.80
C ALA A 384 2.43 -3.92 25.68
N PRO A 385 2.84 -2.64 25.50
CA PRO A 385 3.85 -2.03 26.36
C PRO A 385 3.44 -1.97 27.84
N VAL A 386 2.14 -1.76 28.11
CA VAL A 386 1.59 -1.68 29.48
C VAL A 386 1.61 -3.06 30.14
N ILE A 387 1.20 -4.10 29.41
CA ILE A 387 1.23 -5.49 29.91
C ILE A 387 2.68 -5.91 30.21
N LEU A 388 3.61 -5.66 29.28
CA LEU A 388 5.01 -6.03 29.46
C LEU A 388 5.68 -5.30 30.63
N LYS A 389 5.35 -4.02 30.84
CA LYS A 389 5.84 -3.25 32.00
C LYS A 389 5.28 -3.80 33.32
N SER A 390 4.00 -4.16 33.35
CA SER A 390 3.37 -4.75 34.53
C SER A 390 3.95 -6.12 34.89
N SER A 391 4.26 -6.95 33.88
CA SER A 391 4.87 -8.28 34.08
C SER A 391 6.28 -8.18 34.68
N ARG A 392 7.10 -7.24 34.18
CA ARG A 392 8.46 -7.02 34.71
C ARG A 392 8.47 -6.44 36.13
N ALA A 393 7.42 -5.72 36.52
CA ALA A 393 7.27 -5.22 37.88
C ALA A 393 6.79 -6.28 38.89
N ALA A 394 6.34 -7.44 38.41
CA ALA A 394 5.78 -8.53 39.22
C ALA A 394 6.76 -9.69 39.46
N GLU A 395 7.95 -9.67 38.87
CA GLU A 395 9.02 -10.64 39.19
C GLU A 395 9.71 -10.21 40.50
N PRO A 396 9.63 -11.03 41.58
CA PRO A 396 10.37 -10.76 42.81
C PRO A 396 11.88 -11.01 42.57
N VAL A 397 12.70 -10.06 43.03
CA VAL A 397 14.18 -10.13 43.04
C VAL A 397 14.68 -11.27 43.92
#